data_AF-A0A8C5RAM9-F1
#
_entry.id   AF-A0A8C5RAM9-F1
#
_cell.length_a   1.000
_cell.length_b   1.000
_cell.length_c   1.000
_cell.angle_alpha   90.00
_cell.angle_beta   90.00
_cell.angle_gamma   90.00
#
_symmetry.space_group_name_H-M   'P 1'
#
loop_
_entity.id
_entity.type
_entity.pdbx_description
1 polymer ?
#
loop_
_entity_poly.entity_id
_entity_poly.type
_entity_poly.pdbx_seq_one_letter_code
_entity_poly.pdbx_strand_id
1 'polypeptide(L)'
;MTPKSQPSDVEVRTVSNILYSALGFLRPRLIFFSPTGSFSPHIVVLTAYSLAVAGYYPKELVKYIFNIDFLGKLDTMSESELLSIFFPFYTVHENNLVRHRLMHLNRAVCLECAEYQVPWFHDQYCQQVQRKVSIKNSVQHQIHQMLGEIFGGHNYVKISVMTPYYYSIGKRVEIILHLRSLQYSSVTSIGMTPEPRNDDPGILEFLDSKAFCRNSSCVLGEYVMKKRHLEMLGYHVVQISSLEWNSMELSSKDAWKEYLQKSIFEDST
;
A
#
# COMPACT_ATOMS: atom_id res chain seq x y z
N MET A 1 -12.33 -28.78 26.44
CA MET A 1 -12.95 -28.27 25.20
C MET A 1 -13.77 -27.06 25.57
N THR A 2 -13.24 -25.86 25.37
CA THR A 2 -14.01 -24.62 25.52
C THR A 2 -14.92 -24.45 24.30
N PRO A 3 -16.19 -24.03 24.46
CA PRO A 3 -17.05 -23.81 23.32
C PRO A 3 -16.52 -22.64 22.49
N LYS A 4 -16.46 -22.81 21.17
CA LYS A 4 -16.21 -21.70 20.23
C LYS A 4 -17.27 -20.64 20.48
N SER A 5 -16.86 -19.42 20.88
CA SER A 5 -17.80 -18.32 21.06
C SER A 5 -18.28 -17.87 19.68
N GLN A 6 -19.49 -18.28 19.29
CA GLN A 6 -20.17 -17.68 18.16
C GLN A 6 -20.33 -16.17 18.41
N PRO A 7 -20.17 -15.32 17.38
CA PRO A 7 -20.42 -13.88 17.51
C PRO A 7 -21.85 -13.65 17.98
N SER A 8 -22.03 -12.70 18.89
CA SER A 8 -23.36 -12.40 19.44
C SER A 8 -24.28 -11.81 18.35
N ASP A 9 -25.59 -12.02 18.45
CA ASP A 9 -26.57 -11.45 17.50
C ASP A 9 -26.46 -9.92 17.36
N VAL A 10 -26.02 -9.24 18.43
CA VAL A 10 -25.76 -7.79 18.44
C VAL A 10 -24.57 -7.44 17.54
N GLU A 11 -23.50 -8.21 17.61
CA GLU A 11 -22.29 -8.02 16.80
C GLU A 11 -22.60 -8.19 15.30
N VAL A 12 -23.38 -9.22 14.96
CA VAL A 12 -23.81 -9.47 13.57
C VAL A 12 -24.66 -8.31 13.03
N ARG A 13 -25.60 -7.78 13.84
CA ARG A 13 -26.43 -6.63 13.45
C ARG A 13 -25.59 -5.36 13.27
N THR A 14 -24.64 -5.09 14.16
CA THR A 14 -23.74 -3.94 14.05
C THR A 14 -22.90 -4.01 12.77
N VAL A 15 -22.30 -5.17 12.48
CA VAL A 15 -21.55 -5.40 11.23
C VAL A 15 -22.44 -5.15 10.02
N SER A 16 -23.67 -5.68 10.03
CA SER A 16 -24.62 -5.49 8.94
C SER A 16 -24.93 -4.01 8.68
N ASN A 17 -25.19 -3.23 9.74
CA ASN A 17 -25.46 -1.79 9.62
C ASN A 17 -24.27 -1.00 9.06
N ILE A 18 -23.05 -1.34 9.48
CA ILE A 18 -21.81 -0.73 8.93
C ILE A 18 -21.72 -0.99 7.42
N LEU A 19 -21.96 -2.24 7.00
CA LEU A 19 -21.88 -2.64 5.60
C LEU A 19 -22.97 -1.95 4.76
N TYR A 20 -24.21 -1.87 5.25
CA TYR A 20 -25.27 -1.15 4.54
C TYR A 20 -24.97 0.33 4.37
N SER A 21 -24.43 0.99 5.41
CA SER A 21 -24.02 2.38 5.32
C SER A 21 -22.92 2.56 4.27
N ALA A 22 -21.86 1.75 4.33
CA ALA A 22 -20.73 1.84 3.40
C ALA A 22 -21.12 1.53 1.94
N LEU A 23 -21.95 0.51 1.71
CA LEU A 23 -22.40 0.12 0.38
C LEU A 23 -23.40 1.14 -0.22
N GLY A 24 -24.21 1.79 0.61
CA GLY A 24 -25.07 2.91 0.20
C GLY A 24 -24.28 4.06 -0.42
N PHE A 25 -23.05 4.31 0.06
CA PHE A 25 -22.13 5.30 -0.53
C PHE A 25 -21.38 4.79 -1.77
N LEU A 26 -21.09 3.49 -1.88
CA LEU A 26 -20.16 2.95 -2.89
C LEU A 26 -20.77 2.55 -4.24
N ARG A 27 -22.10 2.39 -4.33
CA ARG A 27 -22.98 2.37 -5.54
C ARG A 27 -24.18 1.47 -5.24
N PRO A 28 -25.43 1.88 -5.51
CA PRO A 28 -26.63 1.09 -5.20
C PRO A 28 -26.73 -0.28 -5.91
N ARG A 29 -25.93 -0.54 -6.95
CA ARG A 29 -26.05 -1.73 -7.82
C ARG A 29 -25.31 -2.98 -7.32
N LEU A 30 -24.58 -2.91 -6.20
CA LEU A 30 -23.82 -4.04 -5.64
C LEU A 30 -24.55 -4.83 -4.55
N ILE A 31 -25.79 -4.48 -4.21
CA ILE A 31 -26.53 -5.14 -3.14
C ILE A 31 -27.18 -6.44 -3.68
N PHE A 32 -26.36 -7.47 -3.89
CA PHE A 32 -26.87 -8.84 -3.98
C PHE A 32 -27.12 -9.35 -2.56
N PHE A 33 -28.39 -9.33 -2.15
CA PHE A 33 -28.82 -9.99 -0.92
C PHE A 33 -28.71 -11.51 -1.10
N SER A 34 -28.02 -12.17 -0.17
CA SER A 34 -28.27 -13.60 0.05
C SER A 34 -29.68 -13.77 0.61
N PRO A 35 -30.45 -14.81 0.23
CA PRO A 35 -31.77 -15.09 0.78
C PRO A 35 -31.81 -15.22 2.32
N THR A 36 -30.64 -15.38 2.95
CA THR A 36 -30.45 -15.50 4.40
C THR A 36 -30.16 -14.17 5.11
N GLY A 37 -30.05 -13.05 4.38
CA GLY A 37 -29.72 -11.74 4.94
C GLY A 37 -28.25 -11.55 5.34
N SER A 38 -27.37 -12.54 5.13
CA SER A 38 -25.93 -12.42 5.40
C SER A 38 -25.13 -12.00 4.16
N PHE A 39 -24.21 -11.05 4.31
CA PHE A 39 -23.29 -10.67 3.23
C PHE A 39 -22.28 -11.79 2.90
N SER A 40 -21.96 -11.95 1.61
CA SER A 40 -20.86 -12.84 1.18
C SER A 40 -19.54 -12.39 1.82
N PRO A 41 -18.71 -13.30 2.39
CA PRO A 41 -17.41 -12.99 2.98
C PRO A 41 -16.52 -12.10 2.11
N HIS A 42 -16.56 -12.31 0.79
CA HIS A 42 -15.81 -11.51 -0.17
C HIS A 42 -16.21 -10.03 -0.18
N ILE A 43 -17.53 -9.75 -0.17
CA ILE A 43 -18.04 -8.38 -0.11
C ILE A 43 -17.63 -7.73 1.21
N VAL A 44 -17.71 -8.47 2.31
CA VAL A 44 -17.26 -7.99 3.62
C VAL A 44 -15.79 -7.57 3.58
N VAL A 45 -14.90 -8.38 3.01
CA VAL A 45 -13.47 -8.07 2.86
C VAL A 45 -13.25 -6.85 1.95
N LEU A 46 -13.91 -6.80 0.78
CA LEU A 46 -13.74 -5.70 -0.17
C LEU A 46 -14.26 -4.37 0.38
N THR A 47 -15.39 -4.38 1.07
CA THR A 47 -15.93 -3.20 1.75
C THR A 47 -15.02 -2.77 2.89
N ALA A 48 -14.57 -3.69 3.74
CA ALA A 48 -13.64 -3.36 4.83
C ALA A 48 -12.31 -2.80 4.31
N TYR A 49 -11.76 -3.34 3.22
CA TYR A 49 -10.58 -2.77 2.57
C TYR A 49 -10.85 -1.34 2.06
N SER A 50 -12.02 -1.09 1.48
CA SER A 50 -12.39 0.25 0.98
C SER A 50 -12.51 1.26 2.13
N LEU A 51 -13.05 0.84 3.28
CA LEU A 51 -13.07 1.64 4.50
C LEU A 51 -11.66 1.91 5.04
N ALA A 52 -10.79 0.89 5.05
CA ALA A 52 -9.39 1.05 5.46
C ALA A 52 -8.64 2.05 4.56
N VAL A 53 -8.84 2.00 3.25
CA VAL A 53 -8.29 2.99 2.30
C VAL A 53 -8.77 4.41 2.62
N ALA A 54 -9.99 4.55 3.16
CA ALA A 54 -10.53 5.82 3.65
C ALA A 54 -10.14 6.16 5.10
N GLY A 55 -9.29 5.36 5.75
CA GLY A 55 -8.83 5.57 7.13
C GLY A 55 -9.86 5.19 8.20
N TYR A 56 -10.86 4.37 7.87
CA TYR A 56 -11.92 3.97 8.80
C TYR A 56 -11.87 2.47 9.10
N TYR A 57 -11.76 2.13 10.40
CA TYR A 57 -11.54 0.76 10.87
C TYR A 57 -12.55 0.38 11.98
N PRO A 58 -13.80 0.04 11.64
CA PRO A 58 -14.79 -0.36 12.63
C PRO A 58 -14.33 -1.61 13.39
N LYS A 59 -14.12 -1.48 14.71
CA LYS A 59 -13.58 -2.55 15.55
C LYS A 59 -14.35 -3.87 15.40
N GLU A 60 -15.68 -3.82 15.40
CA GLU A 60 -16.51 -5.03 15.28
C GLU A 60 -16.43 -5.67 13.90
N LEU A 61 -16.29 -4.88 12.83
CA LEU A 61 -16.06 -5.41 11.48
C LEU A 61 -14.69 -6.08 11.38
N VAL A 62 -13.65 -5.46 11.96
CA VAL A 62 -12.29 -6.03 11.99
C VAL A 62 -12.26 -7.35 12.75
N LYS A 63 -12.80 -7.40 13.97
CA LYS A 63 -12.87 -8.64 14.76
C LYS A 63 -13.66 -9.73 14.03
N TYR A 64 -14.76 -9.36 13.38
CA TYR A 64 -15.57 -10.29 12.62
C TYR A 64 -14.78 -10.91 11.46
N ILE A 65 -14.01 -10.11 10.71
CA ILE A 65 -13.22 -10.59 9.57
C ILE A 65 -12.03 -11.46 10.03
N PHE A 66 -11.31 -11.05 11.07
CA PHE A 66 -10.12 -11.77 11.54
C PHE A 66 -10.43 -12.88 12.56
N ASN A 67 -11.70 -13.28 12.65
CA ASN A 67 -12.12 -14.48 13.38
C ASN A 67 -11.82 -15.75 12.56
N ILE A 68 -11.36 -16.81 13.23
CA ILE A 68 -11.03 -18.11 12.62
C ILE A 68 -12.20 -18.69 11.82
N ASP A 69 -13.44 -18.55 12.30
CA ASP A 69 -14.62 -19.08 11.62
C ASP A 69 -14.94 -18.27 10.34
N PHE A 70 -14.68 -16.95 10.32
CA PHE A 70 -14.82 -16.15 9.10
C PHE A 70 -13.72 -16.51 8.08
N LEU A 71 -12.47 -16.57 8.53
CA LEU A 71 -11.34 -16.93 7.66
C LEU A 71 -11.50 -18.34 7.09
N GLY A 72 -11.97 -19.30 7.90
CA GLY A 72 -12.28 -20.65 7.43
C GLY A 72 -13.39 -20.66 6.37
N LYS A 73 -14.46 -19.86 6.55
CA LYS A 73 -15.50 -19.71 5.52
C LYS A 73 -14.94 -19.11 4.23
N LEU A 74 -14.10 -18.09 4.34
CA LEU A 74 -13.48 -17.42 3.20
C LEU A 74 -12.56 -18.38 2.42
N ASP A 75 -11.76 -19.20 3.10
CA ASP A 75 -10.86 -20.17 2.46
C ASP A 75 -11.62 -21.31 1.76
N THR A 76 -12.83 -21.67 2.23
CA THR A 76 -13.66 -22.71 1.60
C THR A 76 -14.45 -22.24 0.38
N MET A 77 -14.66 -20.93 0.22
CA MET A 77 -15.41 -20.41 -0.92
C MET A 77 -14.53 -20.35 -2.16
N SER A 78 -14.97 -21.02 -3.24
CA SER A 78 -14.26 -20.98 -4.52
C SER A 78 -14.45 -19.63 -5.21
N GLU A 79 -13.35 -18.97 -5.60
CA GLU A 79 -13.33 -17.69 -6.34
C GLU A 79 -14.10 -17.72 -7.68
N SER A 80 -14.41 -18.92 -8.20
CA SER A 80 -15.21 -19.13 -9.41
C SER A 80 -16.64 -18.57 -9.33
N GLU A 81 -17.23 -18.49 -8.13
CA GLU A 81 -18.56 -17.87 -7.94
C GLU A 81 -18.52 -16.34 -8.03
N LEU A 82 -17.37 -15.71 -7.77
CA LEU A 82 -17.23 -14.24 -7.83
C LEU A 82 -17.04 -13.70 -9.24
N LEU A 83 -16.21 -14.40 -10.03
CA LEU A 83 -15.91 -14.02 -11.43
C LEU A 83 -17.17 -14.00 -12.29
N SER A 84 -18.12 -14.90 -12.03
CA SER A 84 -19.39 -14.96 -12.75
C SER A 84 -20.40 -13.88 -12.34
N ILE A 85 -20.40 -13.46 -11.05
CA ILE A 85 -21.41 -12.52 -10.52
C ILE A 85 -21.02 -11.06 -10.71
N PHE A 86 -19.77 -10.67 -10.44
CA PHE A 86 -19.39 -9.26 -10.39
C PHE A 86 -18.66 -8.75 -11.63
N PHE A 87 -18.02 -9.65 -12.39
CA PHE A 87 -17.08 -9.25 -13.43
C PHE A 87 -17.06 -10.22 -14.64
N PRO A 88 -18.16 -10.33 -15.41
CA PRO A 88 -18.27 -11.26 -16.55
C PRO A 88 -17.28 -11.00 -17.71
N PHE A 89 -16.51 -9.90 -17.67
CA PHE A 89 -15.51 -9.53 -18.67
C PHE A 89 -14.07 -9.53 -18.13
N TYR A 90 -13.85 -10.01 -16.91
CA TYR A 90 -12.56 -9.92 -16.23
C TYR A 90 -11.87 -11.28 -16.28
N THR A 91 -10.64 -11.28 -16.80
CA THR A 91 -9.91 -12.50 -17.14
C THR A 91 -9.45 -13.26 -15.89
N VAL A 92 -9.59 -14.58 -15.95
CA VAL A 92 -9.27 -15.63 -14.94
C VAL A 92 -7.82 -15.60 -14.39
N HIS A 93 -6.96 -14.70 -14.87
CA HIS A 93 -5.58 -14.55 -14.37
C HIS A 93 -5.46 -13.80 -13.03
N GLU A 94 -6.55 -13.24 -12.49
CA GLU A 94 -6.61 -12.59 -11.17
C GLU A 94 -7.25 -13.47 -10.07
N ASN A 95 -6.91 -14.77 -10.05
CA ASN A 95 -7.28 -15.77 -9.02
C ASN A 95 -6.75 -15.46 -7.60
N ASN A 96 -6.77 -14.20 -7.15
CA ASN A 96 -6.24 -13.78 -5.84
C ASN A 96 -6.79 -12.43 -5.35
N LEU A 97 -7.74 -11.77 -6.02
CA LEU A 97 -8.12 -10.40 -5.65
C LEU A 97 -8.59 -10.29 -4.19
N VAL A 98 -9.47 -11.18 -3.73
CA VAL A 98 -9.99 -11.12 -2.36
C VAL A 98 -8.92 -11.49 -1.35
N ARG A 99 -8.09 -12.51 -1.64
CA ARG A 99 -6.95 -12.88 -0.79
C ARG A 99 -5.92 -11.75 -0.69
N HIS A 100 -5.67 -11.05 -1.79
CA HIS A 100 -4.78 -9.90 -1.87
C HIS A 100 -5.35 -8.71 -1.08
N ARG A 101 -6.66 -8.46 -1.17
CA ARG A 101 -7.35 -7.41 -0.43
C ARG A 101 -7.43 -7.72 1.07
N LEU A 102 -7.64 -8.98 1.45
CA LEU A 102 -7.52 -9.43 2.84
C LEU A 102 -6.11 -9.17 3.39
N MET A 103 -5.07 -9.49 2.60
CA MET A 103 -3.70 -9.23 3.00
C MET A 103 -3.43 -7.73 3.20
N HIS A 104 -3.89 -6.87 2.28
CA HIS A 104 -3.76 -5.42 2.46
C HIS A 104 -4.56 -4.90 3.65
N LEU A 105 -5.76 -5.45 3.90
CA LEU A 105 -6.57 -5.11 5.07
C LEU A 105 -5.86 -5.53 6.36
N ASN A 106 -5.31 -6.75 6.44
CA ASN A 106 -4.55 -7.23 7.59
C ASN A 106 -3.35 -6.33 7.87
N ARG A 107 -2.61 -5.95 6.83
CA ARG A 107 -1.52 -4.98 6.92
C ARG A 107 -2.00 -3.65 7.51
N ALA A 108 -3.10 -3.10 6.98
CA ALA A 108 -3.63 -1.82 7.43
C ALA A 108 -4.07 -1.87 8.90
N VAL A 109 -4.76 -2.93 9.32
CA VAL A 109 -5.17 -3.11 10.71
C VAL A 109 -3.96 -3.28 11.64
N CYS A 110 -2.95 -4.05 11.24
CA CYS A 110 -1.74 -4.25 12.06
C CYS A 110 -0.98 -2.94 12.30
N LEU A 111 -0.95 -2.06 11.31
CA LEU A 111 -0.21 -0.80 11.39
C LEU A 111 -1.03 0.30 12.06
N GLU A 112 -2.30 0.45 11.71
CA GLU A 112 -3.14 1.56 12.17
C GLU A 112 -3.98 1.28 13.42
N CYS A 113 -4.20 0.01 13.75
CA CYS A 113 -5.07 -0.39 14.85
C CYS A 113 -4.42 -1.49 15.69
N ALA A 114 -3.20 -1.25 16.17
CA ALA A 114 -2.45 -2.21 16.99
C ALA A 114 -3.24 -2.66 18.25
N GLU A 115 -4.11 -1.80 18.78
CA GLU A 115 -5.00 -2.08 19.90
C GLU A 115 -6.07 -3.14 19.61
N TYR A 116 -6.29 -3.48 18.33
CA TYR A 116 -7.19 -4.58 17.94
C TYR A 116 -6.53 -5.95 18.05
N GLN A 117 -5.21 -6.01 18.30
CA GLN A 117 -4.46 -7.24 18.54
C GLN A 117 -4.61 -8.29 17.44
N VAL A 118 -4.84 -7.85 16.20
CA VAL A 118 -4.86 -8.72 15.03
C VAL A 118 -3.41 -9.01 14.64
N PRO A 119 -2.99 -10.29 14.59
CA PRO A 119 -1.64 -10.63 14.19
C PRO A 119 -1.45 -10.45 12.68
N TRP A 120 -0.20 -10.23 12.27
CA TRP A 120 0.21 -10.42 10.89
C TRP A 120 0.37 -11.91 10.60
N PHE A 121 -0.24 -12.40 9.52
CA PHE A 121 -0.18 -13.83 9.14
C PHE A 121 0.05 -14.07 7.65
N HIS A 122 0.63 -13.10 6.94
CA HIS A 122 0.79 -13.16 5.48
C HIS A 122 2.24 -13.28 4.98
N ASP A 123 3.22 -13.57 5.85
CA ASP A 123 4.63 -13.76 5.47
C ASP A 123 4.82 -14.71 4.27
N GLN A 124 4.30 -15.94 4.40
CA GLN A 124 4.46 -16.96 3.35
C GLN A 124 3.77 -16.55 2.04
N TYR A 125 2.59 -15.93 2.15
CA TYR A 125 1.86 -15.44 0.99
C TYR A 125 2.67 -14.36 0.24
N CYS A 126 3.19 -13.37 0.96
CA CYS A 126 3.99 -12.30 0.39
C CYS A 126 5.27 -12.83 -0.28
N GLN A 127 5.98 -13.75 0.36
CA GLN A 127 7.18 -14.38 -0.21
C GLN A 127 6.88 -15.16 -1.51
N GLN A 128 5.74 -15.86 -1.58
CA GLN A 128 5.33 -16.59 -2.78
C GLN A 128 4.96 -15.65 -3.93
N VAL A 129 4.25 -14.56 -3.64
CA VAL A 129 3.89 -13.55 -4.64
C VAL A 129 5.17 -12.89 -5.18
N GLN A 130 6.14 -12.57 -4.32
CA GLN A 130 7.39 -11.92 -4.70
C GLN A 130 8.22 -12.73 -5.71
N ARG A 131 8.37 -14.04 -5.52
CA ARG A 131 9.17 -14.91 -6.42
C ARG A 131 8.68 -14.90 -7.88
N LYS A 132 7.41 -14.59 -8.09
CA LYS A 132 6.79 -14.56 -9.42
C LYS A 132 7.04 -13.27 -10.18
N VAL A 133 7.70 -12.29 -9.55
CA VAL A 133 7.81 -10.96 -10.11
C VAL A 133 9.25 -10.58 -10.43
N SER A 134 9.55 -10.54 -11.73
CA SER A 134 10.77 -9.97 -12.28
C SER A 134 10.39 -8.94 -13.32
N ILE A 135 10.46 -7.65 -12.96
CA ILE A 135 10.29 -6.56 -13.92
C ILE A 135 11.44 -5.57 -13.73
N LYS A 136 12.30 -5.48 -14.74
CA LYS A 136 13.27 -4.39 -14.89
C LYS A 136 12.53 -3.23 -15.54
N ASN A 137 12.21 -2.18 -14.79
CA ASN A 137 11.65 -0.95 -15.36
C ASN A 137 12.83 -0.04 -15.77
N SER A 138 12.80 0.49 -17.00
CA SER A 138 13.85 1.38 -17.54
C SER A 138 13.95 2.67 -16.72
N VAL A 139 12.81 3.21 -16.28
CA VAL A 139 12.76 4.40 -15.41
C VAL A 139 13.42 4.12 -14.06
N GLN A 140 13.25 2.92 -13.50
CA GLN A 140 13.94 2.54 -12.24
C GLN A 140 15.45 2.61 -12.38
N HIS A 141 15.98 2.07 -13.48
CA HIS A 141 17.43 2.06 -13.71
C HIS A 141 17.95 3.48 -13.89
N GLN A 142 17.20 4.32 -14.61
CA GLN A 142 17.54 5.73 -14.79
C GLN A 142 17.57 6.47 -13.45
N ILE A 143 16.48 6.39 -12.66
CA ILE A 143 16.40 7.00 -11.32
C ILE A 143 17.54 6.50 -10.45
N HIS A 144 17.75 5.19 -10.37
CA HIS A 144 18.82 4.60 -9.56
C HIS A 144 20.22 5.12 -9.95
N GLN A 145 20.50 5.23 -11.26
CA GLN A 145 21.77 5.76 -11.73
C GLN A 145 21.95 7.23 -11.31
N MET A 146 20.92 8.07 -11.47
CA MET A 146 21.00 9.47 -11.05
C MET A 146 21.15 9.61 -9.54
N LEU A 147 20.46 8.79 -8.74
CA LEU A 147 20.63 8.78 -7.30
C LEU A 147 22.04 8.33 -6.90
N GLY A 148 22.60 7.32 -7.58
CA GLY A 148 24.00 6.94 -7.39
C GLY A 148 24.96 8.10 -7.63
N GLU A 149 24.69 8.94 -8.63
CA GLU A 149 25.46 10.15 -8.90
C GLU A 149 25.22 11.25 -7.83
N ILE A 150 23.98 11.45 -7.35
CA ILE A 150 23.63 12.43 -6.32
C ILE A 150 24.25 12.08 -4.96
N PHE A 151 24.24 10.82 -4.56
CA PHE A 151 24.72 10.36 -3.25
C PHE A 151 26.21 9.96 -3.24
N GLY A 152 26.94 10.18 -4.33
CA GLY A 152 28.37 9.87 -4.40
C GLY A 152 28.69 8.36 -4.45
N GLY A 153 27.74 7.54 -4.88
CA GLY A 153 27.91 6.11 -5.13
C GLY A 153 26.66 5.29 -4.89
N HIS A 154 26.53 4.17 -5.62
CA HIS A 154 25.38 3.25 -5.53
C HIS A 154 25.24 2.54 -4.16
N ASN A 155 26.27 2.59 -3.30
CA ASN A 155 26.23 1.94 -1.99
C ASN A 155 25.21 2.57 -1.02
N TYR A 156 24.81 3.82 -1.29
CA TYR A 156 23.81 4.56 -0.50
C TYR A 156 22.37 4.34 -0.98
N VAL A 157 22.21 3.64 -2.10
CA VAL A 157 20.95 3.48 -2.83
C VAL A 157 20.65 1.99 -2.99
N LYS A 158 19.55 1.51 -2.39
CA LYS A 158 19.10 0.13 -2.55
C LYS A 158 17.77 0.09 -3.30
N ILE A 159 17.66 -0.74 -4.32
CA ILE A 159 16.42 -0.93 -5.08
C ILE A 159 15.66 -2.14 -4.54
N SER A 160 14.33 -2.07 -4.52
CA SER A 160 13.44 -3.22 -4.27
C SER A 160 13.67 -3.87 -2.90
N VAL A 161 13.88 -3.06 -1.88
CA VAL A 161 14.02 -3.54 -0.50
C VAL A 161 12.64 -3.84 0.06
N MET A 162 12.56 -4.96 0.79
CA MET A 162 11.34 -5.35 1.50
C MET A 162 11.25 -4.62 2.83
N THR A 163 10.11 -3.99 3.08
CA THR A 163 9.79 -3.39 4.39
C THR A 163 9.18 -4.43 5.33
N PRO A 164 9.15 -4.17 6.65
CA PRO A 164 8.26 -4.87 7.56
C PRO A 164 6.82 -4.84 7.02
N TYR A 165 6.06 -5.93 7.17
CA TYR A 165 4.71 -6.10 6.58
C TYR A 165 4.65 -6.13 5.04
N TYR A 166 5.79 -6.25 4.37
CA TYR A 166 5.89 -6.50 2.94
C TYR A 166 5.22 -5.45 2.05
N TYR A 167 5.35 -4.15 2.39
CA TYR A 167 5.28 -3.16 1.33
C TYR A 167 6.43 -3.43 0.37
N SER A 168 6.09 -4.07 -0.74
CA SER A 168 6.71 -4.02 -2.07
C SER A 168 6.10 -5.15 -2.90
N ILE A 169 5.36 -4.79 -3.95
CA ILE A 169 4.66 -5.79 -4.76
C ILE A 169 4.86 -5.47 -6.24
N GLY A 170 6.03 -5.86 -6.73
CA GLY A 170 6.23 -6.46 -8.05
C GLY A 170 6.00 -5.63 -9.32
N LYS A 171 5.45 -4.42 -9.27
CA LYS A 171 5.34 -3.57 -10.48
C LYS A 171 5.97 -2.20 -10.31
N ARG A 172 6.42 -1.86 -9.09
CA ARG A 172 6.63 -0.47 -8.69
C ARG A 172 8.01 -0.26 -8.07
N VAL A 173 8.52 0.95 -8.27
CA VAL A 173 9.85 1.41 -7.88
C VAL A 173 9.80 1.82 -6.43
N GLU A 174 10.59 1.16 -5.59
CA GLU A 174 10.88 1.60 -4.23
C GLU A 174 12.39 1.60 -4.09
N ILE A 175 12.97 2.78 -3.91
CA ILE A 175 14.39 2.95 -3.70
C ILE A 175 14.58 3.41 -2.27
N ILE A 176 15.21 2.58 -1.45
CA ILE A 176 15.60 2.98 -0.11
C ILE A 176 16.91 3.74 -0.20
N LEU A 177 16.84 5.00 0.22
CA LEU A 177 17.95 5.90 0.40
C LEU A 177 18.37 5.82 1.85
N HIS A 178 19.62 5.41 2.11
CA HIS A 178 20.20 5.73 3.41
C HIS A 178 20.59 7.19 3.32
N LEU A 179 19.70 8.06 3.79
CA LEU A 179 19.98 9.48 4.00
C LEU A 179 20.95 9.59 5.17
N ARG A 180 22.17 9.10 4.98
CA ARG A 180 23.28 9.59 5.77
C ARG A 180 23.31 11.09 5.53
N SER A 181 23.59 11.89 6.56
CA SER A 181 23.85 13.33 6.43
C SER A 181 24.99 13.58 5.43
N LEU A 182 24.69 13.46 4.15
CA LEU A 182 25.56 13.77 3.04
C LEU A 182 25.29 15.24 2.82
N GLN A 183 26.04 16.05 3.56
CA GLN A 183 26.15 17.46 3.25
C GLN A 183 26.39 17.59 1.75
N TYR A 184 25.45 18.24 1.06
CA TYR A 184 25.77 18.87 -0.20
C TYR A 184 26.76 19.99 0.12
N SER A 185 28.06 19.67 0.07
CA SER A 185 29.10 20.67 0.23
C SER A 185 29.17 21.51 -1.04
N SER A 186 28.27 22.50 -1.17
CA SER A 186 28.62 23.71 -1.88
C SER A 186 29.67 24.44 -1.04
N VAL A 187 30.86 24.58 -1.61
CA VAL A 187 32.05 25.14 -0.98
C VAL A 187 31.82 26.62 -0.65
N THR A 188 31.76 27.00 0.62
CA THR A 188 32.44 28.17 1.26
C THR A 188 31.87 28.50 2.65
N SER A 189 32.72 29.07 3.53
CA SER A 189 32.45 29.66 4.87
C SER A 189 32.32 28.72 6.08
N ILE A 190 33.47 28.47 6.71
CA ILE A 190 33.79 28.62 8.15
C ILE A 190 32.64 28.35 9.14
N GLY A 191 32.74 27.25 9.87
CA GLY A 191 32.51 27.26 11.32
C GLY A 191 31.13 26.89 11.84
N MET A 192 30.30 26.17 11.08
CA MET A 192 29.12 25.52 11.64
C MET A 192 29.21 24.01 11.40
N THR A 193 29.40 23.27 12.49
CA THR A 193 29.24 21.81 12.48
C THR A 193 27.82 21.49 12.00
N PRO A 194 27.65 20.69 10.93
CA PRO A 194 26.32 20.20 10.58
C PRO A 194 25.84 19.32 11.72
N GLU A 195 24.74 19.71 12.37
CA GLU A 195 23.99 18.73 13.14
C GLU A 195 23.43 17.69 12.17
N PRO A 196 23.67 16.39 12.39
CA PRO A 196 23.10 15.34 11.56
C PRO A 196 21.57 15.39 11.73
N ARG A 197 20.86 15.87 10.70
CA ARG A 197 19.43 15.55 10.57
C ARG A 197 19.32 14.03 10.44
N ASN A 198 18.42 13.46 11.26
CA ASN A 198 18.13 12.04 11.49
C ASN A 198 18.72 11.05 10.46
N ASP A 199 19.37 9.99 10.98
CA ASP A 199 19.77 8.78 10.23
C ASP A 199 18.56 7.94 9.72
N ASP A 200 17.37 8.54 9.58
CA ASP A 200 16.15 7.85 9.21
C ASP A 200 16.21 7.41 7.73
N PRO A 201 15.89 6.14 7.42
CA PRO A 201 15.90 5.66 6.05
C PRO A 201 14.83 6.38 5.22
N GLY A 202 15.25 6.97 4.09
CA GLY A 202 14.34 7.53 3.10
C GLY A 202 13.84 6.46 2.12
N ILE A 203 12.60 6.57 1.68
CA ILE A 203 12.04 5.79 0.57
C ILE A 203 11.66 6.76 -0.54
N LEU A 204 12.28 6.59 -1.71
CA LEU A 204 11.83 7.20 -2.95
C LEU A 204 10.92 6.22 -3.71
N GLU A 205 9.65 6.57 -3.84
CA GLU A 205 8.65 5.80 -4.59
C GLU A 205 8.30 6.51 -5.89
N PHE A 206 8.33 5.79 -7.01
CA PHE A 206 7.83 6.32 -8.29
C PHE A 206 6.39 5.89 -8.54
N LEU A 207 5.50 6.86 -8.70
CA LEU A 207 4.08 6.68 -8.96
C LEU A 207 3.82 6.60 -10.47
N ASP A 208 3.59 5.38 -10.97
CA ASP A 208 3.20 5.15 -12.37
C ASP A 208 1.79 5.68 -12.67
N SER A 209 1.37 5.64 -13.94
CA SER A 209 0.06 6.14 -14.35
C SER A 209 -1.13 5.43 -13.68
N LYS A 210 -0.92 4.23 -13.10
CA LYS A 210 -1.95 3.50 -12.35
C LYS A 210 -2.08 3.99 -10.92
N ALA A 211 -1.25 4.93 -10.50
CA ALA A 211 -1.34 5.57 -9.19
C ALA A 211 -2.39 6.68 -9.14
N PHE A 212 -2.92 7.08 -10.29
CA PHE A 212 -3.79 8.23 -10.41
C PHE A 212 -5.20 7.82 -10.82
N CYS A 213 -6.17 8.63 -10.36
CA CYS A 213 -7.54 8.57 -10.85
C CYS A 213 -7.58 8.81 -12.37
N ARG A 214 -8.52 8.16 -13.06
CA ARG A 214 -8.68 8.33 -14.50
C ARG A 214 -8.93 9.81 -14.82
N ASN A 215 -8.08 10.37 -15.69
CA ASN A 215 -8.15 11.77 -16.13
C ASN A 215 -7.94 12.82 -15.03
N SER A 216 -7.29 12.49 -13.91
CA SER A 216 -6.87 13.49 -12.92
C SER A 216 -5.51 13.16 -12.32
N SER A 217 -4.90 14.15 -11.65
CA SER A 217 -3.66 13.98 -10.88
C SER A 217 -3.92 13.50 -9.44
N CYS A 218 -5.16 13.18 -9.09
CA CYS A 218 -5.48 12.69 -7.75
C CYS A 218 -4.91 11.28 -7.56
N VAL A 219 -4.08 11.11 -6.54
CA VAL A 219 -3.49 9.82 -6.17
C VAL A 219 -4.58 8.90 -5.59
N LEU A 220 -4.60 7.64 -6.02
CA LEU A 220 -5.52 6.64 -5.51
C LEU A 220 -5.25 6.36 -4.02
N GLY A 221 -6.32 6.19 -3.23
CA GLY A 221 -6.22 6.05 -1.78
C GLY A 221 -5.32 4.90 -1.32
N GLU A 222 -5.16 3.82 -2.11
CA GLU A 222 -4.25 2.72 -1.76
C GLU A 222 -2.77 3.15 -1.70
N TYR A 223 -2.37 4.18 -2.47
CA TYR A 223 -1.01 4.74 -2.44
C TYR A 223 -0.86 5.77 -1.34
N VAL A 224 -1.91 6.54 -1.06
CA VAL A 224 -1.95 7.47 0.08
C VAL A 224 -1.83 6.69 1.39
N MET A 225 -2.62 5.63 1.54
CA MET A 225 -2.56 4.71 2.69
C MET A 225 -1.16 4.07 2.81
N LYS A 226 -0.58 3.61 1.69
CA LYS A 226 0.79 3.07 1.68
C LYS A 226 1.82 4.08 2.18
N LYS A 227 1.81 5.32 1.68
CA LYS A 227 2.74 6.37 2.12
C LYS A 227 2.65 6.55 3.64
N ARG A 228 1.44 6.75 4.15
CA ARG A 228 1.18 6.87 5.59
C ARG A 228 1.73 5.70 6.40
N HIS A 229 1.52 4.46 5.94
CA HIS A 229 2.01 3.28 6.66
C HIS A 229 3.54 3.16 6.64
N LEU A 230 4.20 3.54 5.55
CA LEU A 230 5.65 3.59 5.48
C LEU A 230 6.20 4.66 6.44
N GLU A 231 5.54 5.81 6.53
CA GLU A 231 5.88 6.86 7.51
C GLU A 231 5.70 6.37 8.96
N MET A 232 4.63 5.62 9.25
CA MET A 232 4.44 4.98 10.56
C MET A 232 5.53 3.94 10.90
N LEU A 233 6.13 3.31 9.89
CA LEU A 233 7.27 2.40 10.05
C LEU A 233 8.61 3.14 10.24
N GLY A 234 8.61 4.47 10.25
CA GLY A 234 9.79 5.31 10.45
C GLY A 234 10.53 5.68 9.17
N TYR A 235 9.92 5.49 7.99
CA TYR A 235 10.52 5.92 6.73
C TYR A 235 10.12 7.34 6.35
N HIS A 236 11.06 8.13 5.83
CA HIS A 236 10.73 9.38 5.15
C HIS A 236 10.38 9.08 3.68
N VAL A 237 9.13 9.29 3.26
CA VAL A 237 8.66 8.86 1.93
C VAL A 237 8.52 10.03 0.96
N VAL A 238 9.35 10.02 -0.09
CA VAL A 238 9.30 10.95 -1.21
C VAL A 238 8.66 10.24 -2.41
N GLN A 239 7.60 10.83 -2.98
CA GLN A 239 6.87 10.25 -4.11
C GLN A 239 7.11 11.07 -5.38
N ILE A 240 7.66 10.42 -6.41
CA ILE A 240 7.90 11.01 -7.72
C ILE A 240 6.75 10.65 -8.66
N SER A 241 6.05 11.65 -9.16
CA SER A 241 4.93 11.46 -10.08
C SER A 241 5.41 11.15 -11.50
N SER A 242 4.87 10.11 -12.13
CA SER A 242 5.08 9.88 -13.56
C SER A 242 4.55 11.02 -14.44
N LEU A 243 3.56 11.79 -13.98
CA LEU A 243 3.06 12.95 -14.73
C LEU A 243 4.11 14.06 -14.80
N GLU A 244 4.79 14.34 -13.69
CA GLU A 244 5.86 15.35 -13.62
C GLU A 244 7.10 14.86 -14.34
N TRP A 245 7.51 13.62 -14.04
CA TRP A 245 8.68 12.98 -14.63
C TRP A 245 8.63 12.93 -16.16
N ASN A 246 7.50 12.49 -16.73
CA ASN A 246 7.33 12.43 -18.18
C ASN A 246 7.28 13.83 -18.80
N SER A 247 6.79 14.84 -18.06
CA SER A 247 6.81 16.23 -18.56
C SER A 247 8.24 16.77 -18.72
N MET A 248 9.23 16.13 -18.09
CA MET A 248 10.64 16.46 -18.20
C MET A 248 11.38 15.66 -19.29
N GLU A 249 10.70 14.83 -20.10
CA GLU A 249 11.35 13.91 -21.07
C GLU A 249 12.32 14.60 -22.03
N LEU A 250 12.06 15.86 -22.40
CA LEU A 250 12.92 16.67 -23.27
C LEU A 250 13.95 17.54 -22.52
N SER A 251 14.01 17.44 -21.20
CA SER A 251 14.94 18.20 -20.35
C SER A 251 16.35 17.60 -20.34
N SER A 252 17.33 18.36 -19.84
CA SER A 252 18.68 17.86 -19.65
C SER A 252 18.76 16.89 -18.47
N LYS A 253 19.79 16.03 -18.47
CA LYS A 253 20.08 15.13 -17.34
C LYS A 253 20.29 15.92 -16.03
N ASP A 254 20.88 17.11 -16.10
CA ASP A 254 21.12 17.96 -14.93
C ASP A 254 19.81 18.49 -14.34
N ALA A 255 18.83 18.85 -15.18
CA ALA A 255 17.50 19.24 -14.71
C ALA A 255 16.79 18.11 -13.95
N TRP A 256 16.95 16.86 -14.41
CA TRP A 256 16.39 15.70 -13.72
C TRP A 256 17.03 15.46 -12.36
N LYS A 257 18.34 15.68 -12.25
CA LYS A 257 19.05 15.59 -10.97
C LYS A 257 18.62 16.69 -10.02
N GLU A 258 18.52 17.93 -10.50
CA GLU A 258 18.07 19.06 -9.70
C GLU A 258 16.66 18.82 -9.16
N TYR A 259 15.75 18.33 -9.99
CA TYR A 259 14.41 17.92 -9.56
C TYR A 259 14.44 16.84 -8.47
N LEU A 260 15.25 15.79 -8.63
CA LEU A 260 15.39 14.74 -7.61
C LEU A 260 15.98 15.28 -6.31
N GLN A 261 17.02 16.11 -6.38
CA GLN A 261 17.63 16.72 -5.20
C GLN A 261 16.62 17.60 -4.45
N LYS A 262 15.89 18.43 -5.20
CA LYS A 262 14.81 19.24 -4.65
C LYS A 262 13.74 18.39 -3.97
N SER A 263 13.24 17.35 -4.64
CA SER A 263 12.21 16.45 -4.10
C SER A 263 12.69 15.72 -2.83
N ILE A 264 13.98 15.40 -2.74
CA ILE A 264 14.53 14.65 -1.60
C ILE A 264 14.87 15.56 -0.41
N PHE A 265 15.38 16.77 -0.66
CA PHE A 265 15.95 17.63 0.39
C PHE A 265 15.07 18.84 0.75
N GLU A 266 14.22 19.33 -0.16
CA GLU A 266 13.40 20.52 0.08
C GLU A 266 11.99 20.21 0.60
N ASP A 267 11.46 18.99 0.42
CA ASP A 267 10.13 18.57 0.90
C ASP A 267 10.04 18.36 2.44
N SER A 268 11.01 18.88 3.22
CA SER A 268 11.12 18.71 4.67
C SER A 268 10.71 19.94 5.50
N THR A 269 9.92 20.86 4.93
CA THR A 269 9.32 22.01 5.65
C THR A 269 7.82 21.87 5.87
#